data_AF-D6KCL4-F1
#
_entry.id   AF-D6KCL4-F1
#
_cell.length_a   1.000
_cell.length_b   1.000
_cell.length_c   1.000
_cell.angle_alpha   90.00
_cell.angle_beta   90.00
_cell.angle_gamma   90.00
#
_symmetry.space_group_name_H-M   'P 1'
#
loop_
_entity.id
_entity.type
_entity.pdbx_description
1 polymer ?
#
loop_
_entity_poly.entity_id
_entity_poly.type
_entity_poly.pdbx_seq_one_letter_code
_entity_poly.pdbx_strand_id
1 'polypeptide(L)'
;PSWPAVDRPPGAAAETESGIPVTVLRAYRAAERSVARTDPGCGLPWQLLAAIGKVESGQARGGAVDAHGTTLGRITGPALDGRGFAMIRDTDGGRYDGDRVYDRAVGPMQFLPSTWGRWGADGNGDGRADPDNVFDAALAAGHYLCAGDRDLRRAADLDRAVLSYNDSRAYLELVRYWLDFYRRGVHGVPDGKGTIPTSPGAGGDTPATKPVDKGDGEDGGGIIIGPDPSSSPTTPAPAPRPTRTPVPTPSGEVPTPEPSRSPTQSPTPGGSPTPEPSDAASPSDSPSPSASANPSASANPSDAASPSASPGPDASASLSATPSSASATGLSGP
;
A
#
# COMPACT_ATOMS: atom_id res chain seq x y z
N PRO A 1 29.01 -31.31 -1.63
CA PRO A 1 28.76 -31.30 -3.09
C PRO A 1 28.76 -29.86 -3.62
N SER A 2 29.71 -29.52 -4.49
CA SER A 2 29.83 -28.21 -5.13
C SER A 2 28.85 -28.08 -6.29
N TRP A 3 28.01 -27.04 -6.26
CA TRP A 3 27.12 -26.68 -7.37
C TRP A 3 27.91 -25.91 -8.45
N PRO A 4 27.61 -26.12 -9.75
CA PRO A 4 28.22 -25.32 -10.82
C PRO A 4 27.69 -23.89 -10.80
N ALA A 5 28.58 -22.92 -10.90
CA ALA A 5 28.19 -21.51 -11.02
C ALA A 5 27.56 -21.25 -12.39
N VAL A 6 26.41 -20.57 -12.40
CA VAL A 6 25.90 -19.89 -13.59
C VAL A 6 26.45 -18.47 -13.55
N ASP A 7 27.41 -18.16 -14.41
CA ASP A 7 28.01 -16.82 -14.53
C ASP A 7 26.98 -15.80 -15.04
N ARG A 8 26.20 -15.25 -14.12
CA ARG A 8 25.39 -14.03 -14.32
C ARG A 8 26.22 -12.84 -13.80
N PRO A 9 26.48 -11.80 -14.60
CA PRO A 9 27.34 -10.69 -14.19
C PRO A 9 26.79 -10.02 -12.91
N PRO A 10 27.60 -9.84 -11.85
CA PRO A 10 27.10 -9.56 -10.49
C PRO A 10 26.47 -8.18 -10.28
N GLY A 11 26.48 -7.28 -11.28
CA GLY A 11 25.85 -5.95 -11.21
C GLY A 11 24.37 -5.94 -11.61
N ALA A 12 24.02 -6.51 -12.77
CA ALA A 12 22.72 -6.27 -13.42
C ALA A 12 21.52 -6.78 -12.61
N ALA A 13 21.69 -7.88 -11.87
CA ALA A 13 20.64 -8.41 -10.99
C ALA A 13 20.38 -7.48 -9.81
N ALA A 14 21.44 -7.04 -9.12
CA ALA A 14 21.35 -6.14 -7.98
C ALA A 14 20.79 -4.77 -8.38
N GLU A 15 21.16 -4.22 -9.54
CA GLU A 15 20.54 -2.99 -10.04
C GLU A 15 19.04 -3.17 -10.28
N THR A 16 18.64 -4.23 -10.99
CA THR A 16 17.23 -4.53 -11.26
C THR A 16 16.41 -4.76 -9.97
N GLU A 17 17.01 -5.41 -8.96
CA GLU A 17 16.40 -5.65 -7.65
C GLU A 17 16.34 -4.40 -6.76
N SER A 18 17.22 -3.41 -7.00
CA SER A 18 17.20 -2.07 -6.37
C SER A 18 16.19 -1.10 -6.98
N GLY A 19 15.58 -1.46 -8.12
CA GLY A 19 14.50 -0.74 -8.73
C GLY A 19 13.18 -0.94 -7.99
N ILE A 20 12.63 0.13 -7.42
CA ILE A 20 11.26 0.14 -6.87
C ILE A 20 10.38 1.00 -7.79
N PRO A 21 9.18 0.52 -8.21
CA PRO A 21 8.26 1.31 -9.02
C PRO A 21 7.97 2.67 -8.39
N VAL A 22 8.04 3.76 -9.17
CA VAL A 22 8.00 5.14 -8.65
C VAL A 22 6.74 5.43 -7.83
N THR A 23 5.57 4.93 -8.23
CA THR A 23 4.34 5.15 -7.45
C THR A 23 4.32 4.35 -6.16
N VAL A 24 4.86 3.13 -6.17
CA VAL A 24 4.99 2.27 -4.99
C VAL A 24 6.02 2.83 -3.98
N LEU A 25 7.16 3.33 -4.47
CA LEU A 25 8.15 4.03 -3.63
C LEU A 25 7.59 5.34 -3.03
N ARG A 26 6.73 6.04 -3.78
CA ARG A 26 6.02 7.23 -3.29
C ARG A 26 5.09 6.88 -2.13
N ALA A 27 4.39 5.74 -2.21
CA ALA A 27 3.53 5.22 -1.15
C ALA A 27 4.29 4.89 0.15
N TYR A 28 5.37 4.09 0.09
CA TYR A 28 6.15 3.76 1.30
C TYR A 28 6.72 4.99 2.01
N ARG A 29 7.24 5.96 1.25
CA ARG A 29 7.73 7.22 1.81
C ARG A 29 6.60 8.12 2.34
N ALA A 30 5.39 8.02 1.79
CA ALA A 30 4.22 8.73 2.31
C ALA A 30 3.75 8.12 3.64
N ALA A 31 3.68 6.78 3.72
CA ALA A 31 3.36 6.05 4.94
C ALA A 31 4.35 6.35 6.07
N GLU A 32 5.66 6.28 5.82
CA GLU A 32 6.71 6.70 6.77
C GLU A 32 6.47 8.13 7.30
N ARG A 33 6.27 9.11 6.41
CA ARG A 33 5.98 10.51 6.82
C ARG A 33 4.65 10.67 7.54
N SER A 34 3.68 9.80 7.33
CA SER A 34 2.41 9.85 8.04
C SER A 34 2.57 9.31 9.45
N VAL A 35 3.13 8.10 9.56
CA VAL A 35 3.44 7.44 10.83
C VAL A 35 4.37 8.31 11.68
N ALA A 36 5.44 8.90 11.13
CA ALA A 36 6.33 9.78 11.88
C ALA A 36 5.66 11.05 12.44
N ARG A 37 4.45 11.42 11.99
CA ARG A 37 3.65 12.51 12.57
C ARG A 37 2.68 12.02 13.65
N THR A 38 2.10 10.84 13.50
CA THR A 38 1.10 10.27 14.44
C THR A 38 1.74 9.47 15.57
N ASP A 39 2.87 8.83 15.28
CA ASP A 39 3.70 8.02 16.16
C ASP A 39 5.19 8.22 15.81
N PRO A 40 5.82 9.31 16.29
CA PRO A 40 7.26 9.53 16.16
C PRO A 40 8.09 8.58 17.04
N GLY A 41 7.47 7.86 17.99
CA GLY A 41 8.14 6.92 18.88
C GLY A 41 8.59 5.67 18.14
N CYS A 42 7.74 5.17 17.24
CA CYS A 42 7.97 3.97 16.46
C CYS A 42 9.21 4.00 15.56
N GLY A 43 9.53 5.15 14.95
CA GLY A 43 10.73 5.26 14.09
C GLY A 43 10.72 4.34 12.87
N LEU A 44 9.54 4.07 12.29
CA LEU A 44 9.35 3.25 11.07
C LEU A 44 10.22 3.75 9.90
N PRO A 45 11.11 2.90 9.34
CA PRO A 45 11.82 3.22 8.09
C PRO A 45 11.01 2.75 6.87
N TRP A 46 10.88 3.59 5.83
CA TRP A 46 10.17 3.22 4.59
C TRP A 46 10.75 1.97 3.92
N GLN A 47 12.05 1.68 4.14
CA GLN A 47 12.71 0.46 3.63
C GLN A 47 12.09 -0.83 4.19
N LEU A 48 11.50 -0.81 5.39
CA LEU A 48 10.83 -1.98 5.96
C LEU A 48 9.51 -2.26 5.23
N LEU A 49 8.74 -1.21 4.90
CA LEU A 49 7.55 -1.33 4.06
C LEU A 49 7.91 -1.84 2.67
N ALA A 50 9.00 -1.33 2.08
CA ALA A 50 9.50 -1.79 0.79
C ALA A 50 9.96 -3.26 0.84
N ALA A 51 10.59 -3.70 1.92
CA ALA A 51 11.01 -5.08 2.12
C ALA A 51 9.80 -6.03 2.19
N ILE A 52 8.79 -5.68 2.99
CA ILE A 52 7.55 -6.45 3.09
C ILE A 52 6.82 -6.48 1.74
N GLY A 53 6.61 -5.32 1.10
CA GLY A 53 5.96 -5.26 -0.22
C GLY A 53 6.70 -6.00 -1.34
N LYS A 54 8.04 -6.14 -1.25
CA LYS A 54 8.83 -7.00 -2.14
C LYS A 54 8.52 -8.48 -1.95
N VAL A 55 8.39 -8.93 -0.69
CA VAL A 55 8.09 -10.32 -0.33
C VAL A 55 6.63 -10.66 -0.62
N GLU A 56 5.69 -9.77 -0.27
CA GLU A 56 4.26 -10.08 -0.31
C GLU A 56 3.66 -10.09 -1.73
N SER A 57 3.93 -9.05 -2.52
CA SER A 57 3.34 -8.89 -3.86
C SER A 57 4.35 -8.54 -4.96
N GLY A 58 5.64 -8.49 -4.63
CA GLY A 58 6.66 -8.09 -5.59
C GLY A 58 6.56 -6.63 -6.00
N GLN A 59 6.35 -5.73 -5.04
CA GLN A 59 6.08 -4.30 -5.26
C GLN A 59 4.82 -4.07 -6.11
N ALA A 60 3.68 -4.61 -5.68
CA ALA A 60 2.41 -4.56 -6.42
C ALA A 60 2.56 -5.08 -7.86
N ARG A 61 3.09 -6.31 -8.01
CA ARG A 61 3.38 -6.96 -9.30
C ARG A 61 4.25 -6.08 -10.22
N GLY A 62 5.38 -5.59 -9.71
CA GLY A 62 6.29 -4.73 -10.46
C GLY A 62 5.74 -3.32 -10.74
N GLY A 63 4.79 -2.85 -9.91
CA GLY A 63 4.12 -1.56 -10.03
C GLY A 63 2.99 -1.57 -11.04
N ALA A 64 2.21 -2.66 -11.12
CA ALA A 64 0.99 -2.73 -11.92
C ALA A 64 -0.12 -1.91 -11.23
N VAL A 65 0.05 -0.59 -11.16
CA VAL A 65 -0.84 0.38 -10.54
C VAL A 65 -1.17 1.52 -11.49
N ASP A 66 -2.29 2.21 -11.24
CA ASP A 66 -2.63 3.47 -11.90
C ASP A 66 -1.91 4.69 -11.26
N ALA A 67 -2.21 5.89 -11.76
CA ALA A 67 -1.62 7.13 -11.26
C ALA A 67 -1.98 7.45 -9.79
N HIS A 68 -3.12 6.94 -9.30
CA HIS A 68 -3.61 7.08 -7.93
C HIS A 68 -3.07 5.99 -6.99
N GLY A 69 -2.35 5.00 -7.54
CA GLY A 69 -1.78 3.87 -6.80
C GLY A 69 -2.72 2.68 -6.63
N THR A 70 -3.88 2.67 -7.29
CA THR A 70 -4.79 1.52 -7.27
C THR A 70 -4.25 0.45 -8.19
N THR A 71 -4.23 -0.81 -7.76
CA THR A 71 -3.73 -1.93 -8.58
C THR A 71 -4.59 -2.13 -9.82
N LEU A 72 -3.96 -2.41 -10.95
CA LEU A 72 -4.64 -2.65 -12.23
C LEU A 72 -5.42 -3.98 -12.27
N GLY A 73 -5.25 -4.81 -11.24
CA GLY A 73 -6.03 -6.00 -10.95
C GLY A 73 -5.90 -6.35 -9.48
N ARG A 74 -6.88 -7.08 -8.92
CA ARG A 74 -6.82 -7.55 -7.53
C ARG A 74 -5.58 -8.39 -7.30
N ILE A 75 -4.90 -8.11 -6.19
CA ILE A 75 -3.81 -8.96 -5.70
C ILE A 75 -4.39 -9.77 -4.55
N THR A 76 -4.51 -11.08 -4.73
CA THR A 76 -5.21 -11.97 -3.79
C THR A 76 -4.48 -13.29 -3.64
N GLY A 77 -4.30 -13.71 -2.40
CA GLY A 77 -3.56 -14.91 -2.03
C GLY A 77 -4.23 -16.24 -2.38
N PRO A 78 -3.58 -17.37 -2.05
CA PRO A 78 -4.27 -18.65 -1.96
C PRO A 78 -5.33 -18.62 -0.86
N ALA A 79 -6.29 -19.55 -0.93
CA ALA A 79 -7.25 -19.76 0.15
C ALA A 79 -6.55 -20.31 1.38
N LEU A 80 -6.86 -19.74 2.55
CA LEU A 80 -6.34 -20.19 3.84
C LEU A 80 -7.18 -21.38 4.34
N ASP A 81 -7.05 -22.51 3.66
CA ASP A 81 -7.90 -23.70 3.85
C ASP A 81 -7.25 -24.81 4.71
N GLY A 82 -6.08 -24.55 5.28
CA GLY A 82 -5.28 -25.52 6.05
C GLY A 82 -4.36 -26.42 5.23
N ARG A 83 -4.29 -26.29 3.90
CA ARG A 83 -3.43 -27.11 3.03
C ARG A 83 -2.16 -26.36 2.63
N GLY A 84 -1.16 -26.41 3.51
CA GLY A 84 0.13 -25.73 3.34
C GLY A 84 0.13 -24.24 3.75
N PHE A 85 -0.99 -23.75 4.26
CA PHE A 85 -1.17 -22.43 4.86
C PHE A 85 -2.02 -22.59 6.13
N ALA A 86 -2.10 -21.55 6.98
CA ALA A 86 -3.07 -21.51 8.07
C ALA A 86 -4.51 -21.76 7.58
N MET A 87 -5.38 -22.30 8.44
CA MET A 87 -6.81 -22.42 8.16
C MET A 87 -7.56 -21.22 8.76
N ILE A 88 -8.14 -20.37 7.90
CA ILE A 88 -8.90 -19.18 8.30
C ILE A 88 -10.18 -19.12 7.46
N ARG A 89 -11.33 -19.16 8.13
CA ARG A 89 -12.65 -19.04 7.50
C ARG A 89 -12.94 -17.58 7.14
N ASP A 90 -13.82 -17.37 6.16
CA ASP A 90 -14.37 -16.05 5.79
C ASP A 90 -14.72 -15.20 7.02
N THR A 91 -14.19 -13.99 7.09
CA THR A 91 -14.42 -13.00 8.15
C THR A 91 -15.15 -11.73 7.70
N ASP A 92 -15.43 -11.55 6.40
CA ASP A 92 -15.99 -10.30 5.85
C ASP A 92 -17.16 -10.46 4.86
N GLY A 93 -17.56 -11.69 4.53
CA GLY A 93 -18.59 -12.05 3.56
C GLY A 93 -18.08 -12.18 2.12
N GLY A 94 -16.77 -12.33 1.93
CA GLY A 94 -16.07 -12.23 0.65
C GLY A 94 -16.04 -10.80 0.10
N ARG A 95 -15.92 -9.79 0.97
CA ARG A 95 -15.97 -8.37 0.61
C ARG A 95 -14.67 -7.88 -0.02
N TYR A 96 -13.51 -8.30 0.48
CA TYR A 96 -12.21 -7.85 -0.04
C TYR A 96 -11.56 -8.84 -1.01
N ASP A 97 -11.72 -10.15 -0.81
CA ASP A 97 -11.11 -11.22 -1.62
C ASP A 97 -12.08 -11.94 -2.58
N GLY A 98 -13.40 -11.85 -2.32
CA GLY A 98 -14.44 -12.54 -3.09
C GLY A 98 -14.71 -14.00 -2.67
N ASP A 99 -14.06 -14.51 -1.63
CA ASP A 99 -14.22 -15.89 -1.14
C ASP A 99 -15.15 -15.92 0.09
N ARG A 100 -16.14 -16.80 0.09
CA ARG A 100 -17.15 -16.91 1.16
C ARG A 100 -16.98 -18.16 2.01
N VAL A 101 -15.80 -18.79 1.94
CA VAL A 101 -15.50 -20.03 2.66
C VAL A 101 -14.22 -19.86 3.47
N TYR A 102 -13.17 -19.32 2.87
CA TYR A 102 -11.87 -19.11 3.49
C TYR A 102 -11.31 -17.73 3.15
N ASP A 103 -10.82 -17.00 4.15
CA ASP A 103 -10.12 -15.73 3.95
C ASP A 103 -8.91 -15.94 3.03
N ARG A 104 -8.59 -14.92 2.24
CA ARG A 104 -7.40 -14.84 1.39
C ARG A 104 -6.71 -13.51 1.67
N ALA A 105 -5.39 -13.51 1.72
CA ALA A 105 -4.66 -12.26 1.90
C ALA A 105 -4.86 -11.32 0.69
N VAL A 106 -5.14 -10.03 0.91
CA VAL A 106 -5.54 -9.04 -0.10
C VAL A 106 -4.53 -7.89 -0.23
N GLY A 107 -4.46 -7.35 -1.45
CA GLY A 107 -3.72 -6.13 -1.74
C GLY A 107 -2.20 -6.30 -1.86
N PRO A 108 -1.47 -5.23 -2.19
CA PRO A 108 -0.04 -5.27 -2.41
C PRO A 108 0.79 -5.49 -1.12
N MET A 109 0.17 -5.38 0.04
CA MET A 109 0.75 -5.69 1.36
C MET A 109 0.11 -6.94 2.01
N GLN A 110 -0.70 -7.70 1.27
CA GLN A 110 -1.22 -9.02 1.63
C GLN A 110 -1.86 -9.10 3.04
N PHE A 111 -2.75 -8.18 3.37
CA PHE A 111 -3.51 -8.20 4.62
C PHE A 111 -4.59 -9.29 4.62
N LEU A 112 -4.90 -9.91 5.76
CA LEU A 112 -6.17 -10.63 5.88
C LEU A 112 -7.37 -9.66 5.86
N PRO A 113 -8.56 -10.08 5.39
CA PRO A 113 -9.80 -9.32 5.54
C PRO A 113 -10.06 -8.86 6.98
N SER A 114 -9.91 -9.75 7.98
CA SER A 114 -10.09 -9.39 9.39
C SER A 114 -9.05 -8.39 9.93
N THR A 115 -7.79 -8.50 9.50
CA THR A 115 -6.72 -7.55 9.87
C THR A 115 -6.95 -6.22 9.16
N TRP A 116 -7.33 -6.23 7.87
CA TRP A 116 -7.70 -5.02 7.13
C TRP A 116 -8.88 -4.29 7.78
N GLY A 117 -9.89 -5.02 8.27
CA GLY A 117 -11.01 -4.44 9.02
C GLY A 117 -10.61 -3.72 10.33
N ARG A 118 -9.41 -4.01 10.88
CA ARG A 118 -8.83 -3.32 12.04
C ARG A 118 -7.82 -2.24 11.67
N TRP A 119 -7.06 -2.44 10.60
CA TRP A 119 -5.82 -1.70 10.30
C TRP A 119 -5.85 -0.88 9.02
N GLY A 120 -6.85 -1.07 8.16
CA GLY A 120 -7.00 -0.32 6.90
C GLY A 120 -7.07 1.19 7.13
N ALA A 121 -6.34 1.94 6.31
CA ALA A 121 -6.20 3.39 6.43
C ALA A 121 -6.26 4.04 5.05
N ASP A 122 -6.87 5.23 4.97
CA ASP A 122 -6.82 6.10 3.79
C ASP A 122 -5.43 6.76 3.73
N GLY A 123 -4.59 6.32 2.79
CA GLY A 123 -3.21 6.76 2.63
C GLY A 123 -3.03 7.76 1.48
N ASN A 124 -3.98 7.85 0.55
CA ASN A 124 -3.95 8.78 -0.58
C ASN A 124 -4.75 10.09 -0.33
N GLY A 125 -5.67 10.08 0.65
CA GLY A 125 -6.55 11.19 1.03
C GLY A 125 -7.88 11.26 0.27
N ASP A 126 -8.36 10.18 -0.36
CA ASP A 126 -9.58 10.15 -1.18
C ASP A 126 -10.87 9.89 -0.39
N GLY A 127 -10.77 9.56 0.90
CA GLY A 127 -11.88 9.27 1.80
C GLY A 127 -12.26 7.79 1.90
N ARG A 128 -11.53 6.89 1.23
CA ARG A 128 -11.71 5.44 1.30
C ARG A 128 -10.41 4.76 1.76
N ALA A 129 -10.55 3.66 2.50
CA ALA A 129 -9.47 2.72 2.72
C ALA A 129 -9.68 1.51 1.78
N ASP A 130 -8.80 1.33 0.81
CA ASP A 130 -8.82 0.26 -0.18
C ASP A 130 -7.60 -0.67 -0.04
N PRO A 131 -7.79 -1.99 0.21
CA PRO A 131 -6.64 -2.89 0.24
C PRO A 131 -5.95 -2.98 -1.13
N ASP A 132 -6.65 -2.71 -2.23
CA ASP A 132 -6.09 -2.68 -3.58
C ASP A 132 -5.35 -1.36 -3.92
N ASN A 133 -5.22 -0.38 -3.01
CA ASN A 133 -4.42 0.83 -3.22
C ASN A 133 -3.07 0.78 -2.46
N VAL A 134 -1.95 1.07 -3.14
CA VAL A 134 -0.61 0.99 -2.52
C VAL A 134 -0.36 2.02 -1.42
N PHE A 135 -1.00 3.19 -1.45
CA PHE A 135 -0.86 4.21 -0.40
C PHE A 135 -1.54 3.77 0.88
N ASP A 136 -2.77 3.29 0.75
CA ASP A 136 -3.61 2.78 1.84
C ASP A 136 -2.98 1.55 2.48
N ALA A 137 -2.59 0.57 1.65
CA ALA A 137 -1.93 -0.65 2.11
C ALA A 137 -0.58 -0.37 2.78
N ALA A 138 0.21 0.58 2.26
CA ALA A 138 1.46 0.99 2.89
C ALA A 138 1.25 1.70 4.23
N LEU A 139 0.21 2.55 4.35
CA LEU A 139 -0.11 3.25 5.59
C LEU A 139 -0.65 2.28 6.65
N ALA A 140 -1.56 1.39 6.28
CA ALA A 140 -2.06 0.32 7.12
C ALA A 140 -0.91 -0.56 7.66
N ALA A 141 0.01 -0.98 6.78
CA ALA A 141 1.21 -1.74 7.18
C ALA A 141 2.13 -0.93 8.11
N GLY A 142 2.30 0.37 7.87
CA GLY A 142 3.05 1.26 8.76
C GLY A 142 2.48 1.29 10.17
N HIS A 143 1.16 1.48 10.30
CA HIS A 143 0.50 1.45 11.60
C HIS A 143 0.57 0.07 12.27
N TYR A 144 0.35 -1.02 11.52
CA TYR A 144 0.43 -2.39 12.03
C TYR A 144 1.80 -2.73 12.62
N LEU A 145 2.87 -2.34 11.93
CA LEU A 145 4.24 -2.56 12.39
C LEU A 145 4.55 -1.75 13.66
N CYS A 146 4.04 -0.52 13.74
CA CYS A 146 4.18 0.37 14.90
C CYS A 146 3.26 0.04 16.10
N ALA A 147 2.40 -0.97 16.00
CA ALA A 147 1.38 -1.23 17.01
C ALA A 147 1.93 -1.39 18.46
N GLY A 148 1.45 -0.52 19.36
CA GLY A 148 1.86 -0.49 20.77
C GLY A 148 3.13 0.34 20.99
N ASP A 149 3.92 0.04 22.03
CA ASP A 149 5.12 0.81 22.37
C ASP A 149 6.38 0.32 21.60
N ARG A 150 6.23 -0.15 20.37
CA ARG A 150 7.33 -0.69 19.56
C ARG A 150 8.23 0.43 19.05
N ASP A 151 9.55 0.26 19.11
CA ASP A 151 10.50 1.16 18.46
C ASP A 151 11.31 0.39 17.42
N LEU A 152 10.96 0.53 16.14
CA LEU A 152 11.54 -0.24 15.03
C LEU A 152 13.00 0.10 14.73
N ARG A 153 13.61 1.05 15.47
CA ARG A 153 15.07 1.25 15.50
C ARG A 153 15.76 0.21 16.40
N ARG A 154 15.04 -0.44 17.32
CA ARG A 154 15.51 -1.57 18.13
C ARG A 154 15.26 -2.88 17.39
N ALA A 155 16.32 -3.67 17.19
CA ALA A 155 16.24 -4.94 16.46
C ALA A 155 15.20 -5.92 17.02
N ALA A 156 15.05 -6.02 18.34
CA ALA A 156 14.08 -6.91 18.98
C ALA A 156 12.61 -6.49 18.73
N ASP A 157 12.34 -5.17 18.64
CA ASP A 157 11.00 -4.66 18.38
C ASP A 157 10.65 -4.78 16.89
N LEU A 158 11.63 -4.56 16.00
CA LEU A 158 11.52 -4.82 14.57
C LEU A 158 11.22 -6.30 14.28
N ASP A 159 11.95 -7.22 14.92
CA ASP A 159 11.71 -8.66 14.76
C ASP A 159 10.31 -9.05 15.22
N ARG A 160 9.87 -8.56 16.39
CA ARG A 160 8.53 -8.78 16.92
C ARG A 160 7.45 -8.21 16.00
N ALA A 161 7.71 -7.08 15.35
CA ALA A 161 6.78 -6.48 14.38
C ALA A 161 6.65 -7.34 13.11
N VAL A 162 7.78 -7.77 12.54
CA VAL A 162 7.80 -8.62 11.33
C VAL A 162 7.18 -10.00 11.62
N LEU A 163 7.49 -10.61 12.77
CA LEU A 163 6.89 -11.89 13.18
C LEU A 163 5.39 -11.78 13.51
N SER A 164 4.90 -10.62 13.99
CA SER A 164 3.44 -10.43 14.08
C SER A 164 2.76 -10.40 12.71
N TYR A 165 3.47 -9.98 11.66
CA TYR A 165 2.95 -9.98 10.28
C TYR A 165 2.85 -11.42 9.72
N ASN A 166 3.90 -12.23 9.93
CA ASN A 166 3.95 -13.65 9.58
C ASN A 166 4.98 -14.34 10.51
N ASP A 167 4.52 -15.28 11.35
CA ASP A 167 5.31 -15.93 12.40
C ASP A 167 6.16 -17.07 11.82
N SER A 168 7.04 -16.68 10.90
CA SER A 168 7.94 -17.56 10.18
C SER A 168 9.36 -17.00 10.25
N ARG A 169 10.30 -17.83 10.71
CA ARG A 169 11.70 -17.45 10.81
C ARG A 169 12.32 -17.14 9.44
N ALA A 170 11.96 -17.91 8.43
CA ALA A 170 12.38 -17.70 7.05
C ALA A 170 11.84 -16.38 6.48
N TYR A 171 10.59 -16.03 6.81
CA TYR A 171 10.00 -14.73 6.44
C TYR A 171 10.75 -13.56 7.09
N LEU A 172 11.02 -13.63 8.41
CA LEU A 172 11.81 -12.62 9.13
C LEU A 172 13.20 -12.42 8.50
N GLU A 173 13.89 -13.50 8.16
CA GLU A 173 15.23 -13.45 7.56
C GLU A 173 15.21 -12.88 6.13
N LEU A 174 14.19 -13.21 5.34
CA LEU A 174 13.98 -12.65 4.00
C LEU A 174 13.63 -11.15 4.03
N VAL A 175 12.75 -10.72 4.95
CA VAL A 175 12.41 -9.29 5.13
C VAL A 175 13.63 -8.49 5.60
N ARG A 176 14.44 -9.04 6.51
CA ARG A 176 15.70 -8.42 6.94
C ARG A 176 16.70 -8.28 5.79
N TYR A 177 16.85 -9.31 4.96
CA TYR A 177 17.69 -9.26 3.77
C TYR A 177 17.29 -8.09 2.85
N TRP A 178 15.99 -7.97 2.52
CA TRP A 178 15.49 -6.88 1.67
C TRP A 178 15.58 -5.50 2.34
N LEU A 179 15.36 -5.42 3.65
CA LEU A 179 15.53 -4.18 4.42
C LEU A 179 16.97 -3.67 4.35
N ASP A 180 17.95 -4.53 4.62
CA ASP A 180 19.37 -4.16 4.57
C ASP A 180 19.85 -3.93 3.13
N PHE A 181 19.24 -4.59 2.15
CA PHE A 181 19.44 -4.29 0.73
C PHE A 181 18.95 -2.87 0.38
N TYR A 182 17.70 -2.53 0.68
CA TYR A 182 17.13 -1.21 0.39
C TYR A 182 17.74 -0.06 1.22
N ARG A 183 18.34 -0.36 2.37
CA ARG A 183 19.16 0.60 3.16
C ARG A 183 20.45 1.02 2.45
N ARG A 184 21.03 0.18 1.57
CA ARG A 184 22.25 0.53 0.82
C ARG A 184 22.00 1.48 -0.37
N GLY A 185 20.73 1.62 -0.78
CA GLY A 185 20.32 2.48 -1.88
C GLY A 185 19.26 1.82 -2.75
N VAL A 186 18.41 2.66 -3.34
CA VAL A 186 17.41 2.26 -4.35
C VAL A 186 17.31 3.34 -5.40
N HIS A 187 16.77 3.00 -6.57
CA HIS A 187 16.31 3.97 -7.54
C HIS A 187 14.85 3.72 -7.92
N GLY A 188 14.16 4.78 -8.34
CA GLY A 188 12.81 4.65 -8.88
C GLY A 188 12.86 4.08 -10.30
N VAL A 189 12.05 3.08 -10.60
CA VAL A 189 11.81 2.57 -11.96
C VAL A 189 10.39 2.89 -12.43
N PRO A 190 10.12 2.99 -13.73
CA PRO A 190 8.75 3.20 -14.22
C PRO A 190 7.79 2.11 -13.73
N ASP A 191 6.57 2.52 -13.40
CA ASP A 191 5.50 1.61 -12.99
C ASP A 191 5.20 0.59 -14.11
N GLY A 192 4.94 -0.67 -13.75
CA GLY A 192 4.73 -1.79 -14.67
C GLY A 192 6.00 -2.26 -15.41
N LYS A 193 7.19 -1.76 -15.07
CA LYS A 193 8.49 -2.17 -15.64
C LYS A 193 9.45 -2.80 -14.63
N GLY A 194 9.07 -2.91 -13.36
CA GLY A 194 9.85 -3.63 -12.36
C GLY A 194 9.85 -5.15 -12.61
N THR A 195 10.88 -5.86 -12.17
CA THR A 195 10.83 -7.33 -12.14
C THR A 195 9.83 -7.77 -11.09
N ILE A 196 8.81 -8.52 -11.53
CA ILE A 196 7.93 -9.28 -10.65
C ILE A 196 8.78 -10.43 -10.08
N PRO A 197 9.14 -10.44 -8.78
CA PRO A 197 9.72 -11.63 -8.19
C PRO A 197 8.68 -12.75 -8.20
N THR A 198 9.11 -13.96 -8.52
CA THR A 198 8.36 -15.18 -8.22
C THR A 198 8.36 -15.36 -6.70
N SER A 199 7.42 -14.73 -6.02
CA SER A 199 7.30 -14.90 -4.57
C SER A 199 6.68 -16.27 -4.26
N PRO A 200 7.14 -16.97 -3.21
CA PRO A 200 6.36 -18.02 -2.55
C PRO A 200 5.10 -17.43 -1.88
N GLY A 201 5.14 -16.13 -1.61
CA GLY A 201 4.06 -15.34 -1.04
C GLY A 201 2.87 -15.17 -1.97
N ALA A 202 1.78 -14.80 -1.34
CA ALA A 202 0.42 -14.88 -1.85
C ALA A 202 0.13 -14.10 -3.16
N GLY A 203 0.79 -12.97 -3.43
CA GLY A 203 0.32 -12.00 -4.44
C GLY A 203 0.64 -12.28 -5.93
N GLY A 204 1.36 -13.36 -6.25
CA GLY A 204 1.81 -13.65 -7.62
C GLY A 204 0.73 -14.22 -8.56
N ASP A 205 0.88 -14.01 -9.87
CA ASP A 205 0.05 -14.66 -10.92
C ASP A 205 0.39 -16.14 -11.15
N THR A 206 1.34 -16.68 -10.40
CA THR A 206 1.73 -18.09 -10.42
C THR A 206 1.12 -18.82 -9.22
N PRO A 207 0.45 -19.97 -9.42
CA PRO A 207 0.14 -20.86 -8.30
C PRO A 207 1.41 -21.22 -7.54
N ALA A 208 1.34 -21.33 -6.21
CA ALA A 208 2.43 -21.80 -5.37
C ALA A 208 2.74 -23.28 -5.65
N THR A 209 3.45 -23.54 -6.74
CA THR A 209 3.65 -24.90 -7.27
C THR A 209 4.75 -25.68 -6.55
N LYS A 210 5.70 -24.99 -5.90
CA LYS A 210 6.76 -25.56 -5.04
C LYS A 210 7.19 -24.55 -3.96
N PRO A 211 7.59 -25.01 -2.76
CA PRO A 211 8.32 -24.18 -1.81
C PRO A 211 9.64 -23.66 -2.39
N VAL A 212 10.14 -22.55 -1.86
CA VAL A 212 11.53 -22.14 -2.10
C VAL A 212 12.49 -23.06 -1.35
N ASP A 213 13.19 -23.84 -2.18
CA ASP A 213 14.34 -24.69 -1.92
C ASP A 213 14.22 -25.91 -1.00
N LYS A 214 15.02 -26.91 -1.39
CA LYS A 214 15.18 -28.19 -0.72
C LYS A 214 16.00 -28.02 0.57
N GLY A 215 15.31 -27.83 1.68
CA GLY A 215 15.77 -28.35 2.97
C GLY A 215 15.13 -29.71 3.19
N ASP A 216 15.93 -30.75 3.47
CA ASP A 216 15.41 -32.07 3.84
C ASP A 216 14.85 -32.00 5.27
N GLY A 217 13.61 -31.55 5.40
CA GLY A 217 12.88 -31.41 6.66
C GLY A 217 11.39 -31.19 6.40
N GLU A 218 10.56 -32.02 7.02
CA GLU A 218 9.10 -31.92 6.93
C GLU A 218 8.61 -30.74 7.77
N ASP A 219 8.55 -29.54 7.18
CA ASP A 219 7.60 -28.46 7.50
C ASP A 219 7.70 -27.32 6.46
N GLY A 220 6.62 -27.08 5.73
CA GLY A 220 6.63 -26.17 4.56
C GLY A 220 6.56 -24.69 4.94
N GLY A 221 7.27 -23.84 4.18
CA GLY A 221 7.29 -22.38 4.33
C GLY A 221 5.99 -21.67 3.91
N GLY A 222 4.87 -22.05 4.51
CA GLY A 222 3.57 -21.40 4.35
C GLY A 222 3.47 -20.08 5.13
N ILE A 223 2.36 -19.38 4.91
CA ILE A 223 1.97 -18.21 5.72
C ILE A 223 1.46 -18.74 7.07
N ILE A 224 2.23 -18.49 8.14
CA ILE A 224 1.82 -18.71 9.53
C ILE A 224 1.51 -17.33 10.10
N ILE A 225 0.31 -17.15 10.63
CA ILE A 225 -0.15 -15.81 11.02
C ILE A 225 0.15 -15.60 12.50
N GLY A 226 1.01 -14.63 12.76
CA GLY A 226 1.36 -14.23 14.12
C GLY A 226 0.19 -13.59 14.87
N PRO A 227 0.32 -13.40 16.19
CA PRO A 227 -0.71 -12.71 16.95
C PRO A 227 -0.85 -11.26 16.48
N ASP A 228 -2.04 -10.91 15.98
CA ASP A 228 -2.43 -9.56 15.60
C ASP A 228 -2.27 -8.62 16.81
N PRO A 229 -1.45 -7.55 16.73
CA PRO A 229 -1.23 -6.67 17.86
C PRO A 229 -2.51 -5.94 18.27
N SER A 230 -2.76 -5.84 19.58
CA SER A 230 -4.08 -5.48 20.12
C SER A 230 -4.47 -3.99 20.05
N SER A 231 -3.64 -3.12 19.48
CA SER A 231 -3.76 -1.67 19.55
C SER A 231 -4.09 -1.03 18.21
N SER A 232 -5.37 -1.08 17.80
CA SER A 232 -5.88 -0.49 16.54
C SER A 232 -5.35 0.92 16.25
N PRO A 233 -5.15 1.28 14.97
CA PRO A 233 -4.62 2.59 14.60
C PRO A 233 -5.59 3.68 15.04
N THR A 234 -5.06 4.70 15.72
CA THR A 234 -5.84 5.88 16.07
C THR A 234 -5.91 6.80 14.86
N THR A 235 -7.00 6.75 14.11
CA THR A 235 -7.31 7.74 13.07
C THR A 235 -7.36 9.12 13.71
N PRO A 236 -6.55 10.10 13.27
CA PRO A 236 -6.64 11.47 13.79
C PRO A 236 -8.02 12.05 13.48
N ALA A 237 -8.72 12.55 14.51
CA ALA A 237 -9.96 13.26 14.31
C ALA A 237 -9.73 14.49 13.38
N PRO A 238 -10.66 14.80 12.46
CA PRO A 238 -10.52 15.95 11.58
C PRO A 238 -10.35 17.22 12.42
N ALA A 239 -9.29 17.98 12.15
CA ALA A 239 -8.91 19.14 12.96
C ALA A 239 -10.07 20.14 13.07
N PRO A 240 -10.39 20.65 14.29
CA PRO A 240 -11.47 21.60 14.46
C PRO A 240 -11.19 22.87 13.65
N ARG A 241 -12.16 23.25 12.81
CA ARG A 241 -12.10 24.49 12.03
C ARG A 241 -11.89 25.67 12.99
N PRO A 242 -10.90 26.56 12.76
CA PRO A 242 -10.59 27.62 13.71
C PRO A 242 -11.77 28.59 13.84
N THR A 243 -12.43 28.56 15.00
CA THR A 243 -13.43 29.55 15.39
C THR A 243 -12.75 30.91 15.55
N ARG A 244 -13.26 31.93 14.84
CA ARG A 244 -12.76 33.30 14.95
C ARG A 244 -13.03 33.85 16.36
N THR A 245 -11.97 34.18 17.09
CA THR A 245 -12.05 34.91 18.36
C THR A 245 -12.60 36.33 18.11
N PRO A 246 -13.56 36.83 18.90
CA PRO A 246 -13.99 38.22 18.82
C PRO A 246 -12.92 39.18 19.37
N VAL A 247 -12.84 40.37 18.77
CA VAL A 247 -11.93 41.45 19.17
C VAL A 247 -12.45 42.13 20.44
N PRO A 248 -11.62 42.40 21.47
CA PRO A 248 -12.05 43.16 22.65
C PRO A 248 -12.10 44.67 22.38
N THR A 249 -13.17 45.32 22.84
CA THR A 249 -13.33 46.79 22.86
C THR A 249 -12.99 47.30 24.27
N PRO A 250 -12.27 48.43 24.43
CA PRO A 250 -11.78 48.87 25.74
C PRO A 250 -12.83 49.55 26.63
N SER A 251 -12.53 49.59 27.93
CA SER A 251 -13.40 50.05 29.02
C SER A 251 -13.77 51.54 29.00
N GLY A 252 -14.95 51.83 29.54
CA GLY A 252 -15.37 53.13 30.08
C GLY A 252 -16.20 52.90 31.35
N GLU A 253 -16.02 53.75 32.37
CA GLU A 253 -16.45 53.51 33.76
C GLU A 253 -17.63 54.42 34.20
N VAL A 254 -18.05 54.27 35.48
CA VAL A 254 -18.90 55.15 36.33
C VAL A 254 -20.46 55.09 36.12
N PRO A 255 -21.32 55.46 37.12
CA PRO A 255 -21.92 54.44 38.01
C PRO A 255 -23.47 54.51 38.19
N THR A 256 -23.99 53.62 39.05
CA THR A 256 -25.41 53.45 39.49
C THR A 256 -26.02 54.68 40.18
N PRO A 257 -27.37 54.81 40.23
CA PRO A 257 -28.10 54.34 41.42
C PRO A 257 -29.44 53.60 41.17
N GLU A 258 -29.91 52.89 42.19
CA GLU A 258 -31.17 52.12 42.26
C GLU A 258 -32.41 53.04 42.48
N PRO A 259 -33.66 52.57 42.25
CA PRO A 259 -34.43 52.07 43.41
C PRO A 259 -35.46 50.94 43.16
N SER A 260 -35.56 50.06 44.15
CA SER A 260 -36.64 49.12 44.51
C SER A 260 -38.10 49.52 44.20
N ARG A 261 -38.90 48.55 43.70
CA ARG A 261 -40.12 47.98 44.38
C ARG A 261 -40.89 46.92 43.54
N SER A 262 -41.18 45.78 44.18
CA SER A 262 -42.25 44.79 43.84
C SER A 262 -43.64 45.31 44.30
N PRO A 263 -44.83 44.68 44.06
CA PRO A 263 -45.07 43.21 43.94
C PRO A 263 -46.29 42.65 43.14
N THR A 264 -46.37 41.30 43.05
CA THR A 264 -47.61 40.44 42.92
C THR A 264 -48.44 40.49 41.60
N GLN A 265 -49.21 39.49 41.13
CA GLN A 265 -49.66 38.16 41.64
C GLN A 265 -49.62 37.08 40.53
N SER A 266 -49.73 35.80 40.92
CA SER A 266 -50.14 34.66 40.06
C SER A 266 -51.49 34.12 40.58
N PRO A 267 -52.31 33.47 39.74
CA PRO A 267 -52.56 32.05 40.02
C PRO A 267 -52.74 31.13 38.78
N THR A 268 -52.22 29.92 38.91
CA THR A 268 -52.62 28.64 38.25
C THR A 268 -54.05 28.21 38.72
N PRO A 269 -54.76 27.15 38.22
CA PRO A 269 -54.24 25.97 37.49
C PRO A 269 -55.11 25.29 36.39
N GLY A 270 -54.47 24.37 35.66
CA GLY A 270 -54.97 22.98 35.52
C GLY A 270 -55.67 22.57 34.21
N GLY A 271 -55.18 21.49 33.58
CA GLY A 271 -55.92 20.76 32.53
C GLY A 271 -55.05 20.07 31.47
N SER A 272 -54.84 18.77 31.60
CA SER A 272 -54.31 17.83 30.59
C SER A 272 -55.18 16.55 30.71
N PRO A 273 -55.61 15.86 29.63
CA PRO A 273 -54.70 15.08 28.76
C PRO A 273 -55.04 14.97 27.25
N THR A 274 -54.09 14.44 26.49
CA THR A 274 -54.17 13.96 25.09
C THR A 274 -55.06 12.70 24.95
N PRO A 275 -55.62 12.36 23.75
CA PRO A 275 -54.85 11.62 22.73
C PRO A 275 -55.05 12.06 21.25
N GLU A 276 -54.17 11.53 20.38
CA GLU A 276 -54.12 11.56 18.89
C GLU A 276 -55.15 10.58 18.23
N PRO A 277 -55.22 10.33 16.88
CA PRO A 277 -54.29 10.64 15.77
C PRO A 277 -54.90 11.13 14.41
N SER A 278 -54.02 11.38 13.42
CA SER A 278 -54.23 11.29 11.94
C SER A 278 -55.19 12.29 11.24
N ASP A 279 -55.01 12.70 9.97
CA ASP A 279 -54.09 12.25 8.91
C ASP A 279 -53.89 13.29 7.77
N ALA A 280 -52.93 13.01 6.88
CA ALA A 280 -52.79 13.45 5.48
C ALA A 280 -52.40 14.92 5.13
N ALA A 281 -51.34 15.06 4.31
CA ALA A 281 -50.87 16.32 3.73
C ALA A 281 -50.50 16.18 2.24
N SER A 282 -50.90 17.16 1.41
CA SER A 282 -50.40 17.49 0.05
C SER A 282 -51.29 18.55 -0.61
N PRO A 283 -50.89 19.21 -1.73
CA PRO A 283 -49.55 19.32 -2.36
C PRO A 283 -49.16 20.79 -2.68
N SER A 284 -48.00 21.03 -3.31
CA SER A 284 -47.81 22.14 -4.28
C SER A 284 -46.54 21.98 -5.15
N ASP A 285 -46.80 21.73 -6.44
CA ASP A 285 -46.23 22.24 -7.69
C ASP A 285 -44.76 22.70 -7.91
N SER A 286 -44.38 22.51 -9.18
CA SER A 286 -43.11 22.83 -9.86
C SER A 286 -43.12 24.26 -10.47
N PRO A 287 -42.03 24.79 -11.10
CA PRO A 287 -41.69 24.39 -12.48
C PRO A 287 -40.19 24.38 -12.87
N SER A 288 -39.91 23.79 -14.04
CA SER A 288 -38.64 23.86 -14.80
C SER A 288 -38.64 25.05 -15.79
N PRO A 289 -37.49 25.48 -16.37
CA PRO A 289 -36.88 24.81 -17.56
C PRO A 289 -35.32 24.78 -17.45
N SER A 290 -34.48 24.38 -18.42
CA SER A 290 -34.63 23.96 -19.83
C SER A 290 -33.45 23.03 -20.24
N ALA A 291 -33.35 22.64 -21.52
CA ALA A 291 -32.20 21.95 -22.12
C ALA A 291 -31.70 22.62 -23.42
N SER A 292 -30.42 22.41 -23.81
CA SER A 292 -29.91 22.68 -25.16
C SER A 292 -28.63 21.87 -25.45
N ALA A 293 -28.26 21.73 -26.73
CA ALA A 293 -27.39 20.65 -27.23
C ALA A 293 -25.94 21.03 -27.64
N ASN A 294 -25.12 19.98 -27.80
CA ASN A 294 -23.76 19.92 -28.37
C ASN A 294 -23.80 20.05 -29.93
N PRO A 295 -22.70 20.00 -30.73
CA PRO A 295 -21.25 20.03 -30.43
C PRO A 295 -20.45 21.01 -31.35
N SER A 296 -19.12 21.11 -31.19
CA SER A 296 -18.21 21.29 -32.35
C SER A 296 -16.74 20.94 -32.05
N ALA A 297 -16.01 20.51 -33.08
CA ALA A 297 -14.57 20.24 -33.05
C ALA A 297 -13.82 21.21 -33.98
N SER A 298 -12.53 21.43 -33.73
CA SER A 298 -11.62 22.02 -34.72
C SER A 298 -10.18 21.56 -34.48
N ALA A 299 -9.41 21.41 -35.56
CA ALA A 299 -8.07 20.85 -35.54
C ALA A 299 -7.08 21.68 -36.39
N ASN A 300 -5.89 21.92 -35.82
CA ASN A 300 -4.61 22.21 -36.52
C ASN A 300 -4.55 23.49 -37.41
N PRO A 301 -3.39 23.91 -37.97
CA PRO A 301 -2.13 23.17 -38.15
C PRO A 301 -0.79 23.91 -37.87
N SER A 302 0.31 23.13 -38.02
CA SER A 302 1.65 23.50 -38.52
C SER A 302 2.52 24.55 -37.83
N ASP A 303 3.76 24.13 -37.52
CA ASP A 303 4.92 24.71 -38.21
C ASP A 303 6.01 23.65 -38.44
N ALA A 304 6.80 23.76 -39.51
CA ALA A 304 7.72 22.72 -39.96
C ALA A 304 9.09 23.27 -40.39
N ALA A 305 10.18 22.64 -39.93
CA ALA A 305 11.50 22.84 -40.52
C ALA A 305 12.45 21.64 -40.29
N SER A 306 12.82 21.00 -41.39
CA SER A 306 14.05 20.21 -41.56
C SER A 306 14.56 20.59 -42.97
N PRO A 307 15.88 20.78 -43.19
CA PRO A 307 16.68 19.63 -43.65
C PRO A 307 18.18 19.68 -43.27
N SER A 308 18.87 18.55 -43.39
CA SER A 308 19.92 18.29 -44.43
C SER A 308 20.79 17.07 -44.06
N ALA A 309 21.49 16.49 -45.03
CA ALA A 309 22.16 15.19 -44.90
C ALA A 309 23.59 15.14 -45.47
N SER A 310 24.44 14.30 -44.84
CA SER A 310 25.63 13.61 -45.40
C SER A 310 26.84 14.49 -45.84
N PRO A 311 28.04 13.92 -46.12
CA PRO A 311 28.44 12.49 -46.19
C PRO A 311 29.66 12.10 -45.31
N GLY A 312 30.10 10.84 -45.39
CA GLY A 312 31.35 10.32 -44.78
C GLY A 312 32.56 10.33 -45.73
N PRO A 313 33.66 9.63 -45.37
CA PRO A 313 34.39 8.85 -46.38
C PRO A 313 34.90 7.46 -45.90
N ASP A 314 35.51 6.73 -46.85
CA ASP A 314 35.71 5.28 -46.91
C ASP A 314 36.96 4.65 -46.24
N ALA A 315 36.83 3.34 -46.00
CA ALA A 315 37.78 2.23 -46.20
C ALA A 315 39.27 2.30 -45.74
N SER A 316 39.71 1.25 -45.03
CA SER A 316 40.54 0.18 -45.65
C SER A 316 40.81 -1.01 -44.72
N ALA A 317 41.12 -2.16 -45.31
CA ALA A 317 41.28 -3.46 -44.64
C ALA A 317 42.71 -3.76 -44.19
N SER A 318 42.88 -4.73 -43.27
CA SER A 318 44.03 -5.66 -43.29
C SER A 318 43.76 -6.96 -42.52
N LEU A 319 44.41 -8.02 -43.00
CA LEU A 319 44.34 -9.40 -42.51
C LEU A 319 45.29 -9.63 -41.34
N SER A 320 45.00 -10.60 -40.45
CA SER A 320 45.85 -11.79 -40.21
C SER A 320 45.65 -12.46 -38.83
N ALA A 321 46.08 -13.74 -38.78
CA ALA A 321 46.45 -14.54 -37.60
C ALA A 321 45.36 -15.36 -36.88
N THR A 322 45.30 -16.63 -37.25
CA THR A 322 44.89 -17.75 -36.39
C THR A 322 45.89 -17.96 -35.24
N PRO A 323 45.51 -18.74 -34.21
CA PRO A 323 46.27 -19.99 -34.03
C PRO A 323 45.40 -21.23 -33.81
N SER A 324 46.02 -22.39 -34.04
CA SER A 324 45.44 -23.73 -34.05
C SER A 324 44.95 -24.23 -32.69
N SER A 325 43.95 -25.11 -32.73
CA SER A 325 43.69 -26.14 -31.70
C SER A 325 43.53 -27.48 -32.38
N ALA A 326 44.36 -28.46 -32.01
CA ALA A 326 44.41 -29.76 -32.67
C ALA A 326 43.32 -30.71 -32.13
N SER A 327 42.64 -31.42 -33.04
CA SER A 327 41.75 -32.52 -32.69
C SER A 327 42.54 -33.83 -32.54
N ALA A 328 42.35 -34.54 -31.43
CA ALA A 328 42.83 -35.90 -31.26
C ALA A 328 41.69 -36.89 -31.53
N THR A 329 41.85 -37.79 -32.50
CA THR A 329 40.88 -38.85 -32.81
C THR A 329 41.53 -40.23 -32.86
N GLY A 330 41.09 -41.09 -31.92
CA GLY A 330 40.69 -42.48 -32.14
C GLY A 330 41.58 -43.44 -32.94
N LEU A 331 42.09 -44.47 -32.26
CA LEU A 331 42.73 -45.64 -32.87
C LEU A 331 41.71 -46.61 -33.49
N SER A 332 42.12 -47.27 -34.58
CA SER A 332 41.89 -48.68 -34.97
C SER A 332 42.68 -48.91 -36.26
N GLY A 333 43.78 -49.67 -36.30
CA GLY A 333 43.92 -51.13 -36.22
C GLY A 333 44.69 -51.61 -37.47
N PRO A 334 45.03 -52.91 -37.67
CA PRO A 334 44.82 -54.07 -36.80
C PRO A 334 46.00 -54.36 -35.85
#